data_AF-A0A5Q2N5K1-F1
#
_entry.id   AF-A0A5Q2N5K1-F1
#
_cell.length_a   1.000
_cell.length_b   1.000
_cell.length_c   1.000
_cell.angle_alpha   90.00
_cell.angle_beta   90.00
_cell.angle_gamma   90.00
#
_symmetry.space_group_name_H-M   'P 1'
#
loop_
_entity.id
_entity.type
_entity.pdbx_description
1 polymer ?
#
loop_
_entity_poly.entity_id
_entity_poly.type
_entity_poly.pdbx_seq_one_letter_code
_entity_poly.pdbx_strand_id
1 'polypeptide(L)'
;MPFEDFDFPKPLKDGKYIARIEHWERVTLRDGRRPVKWQLRLIGALEGTLLNKFHWIDKEGGRRLFLKELQRIGKSPTTGAEIERDLQALVGSLIESQSIDCGSDIEQS
;
A
#
# COMPACT_ATOMS: atom_id res chain seq x y z
N MET A 1 29.33 -4.15 -6.58
CA MET A 1 28.51 -3.15 -7.31
C MET A 1 28.59 -1.85 -6.53
N PRO A 2 29.01 -0.74 -7.16
CA PRO A 2 29.02 0.56 -6.51
C PRO A 2 27.58 1.02 -6.21
N PHE A 3 27.43 1.85 -5.17
CA PHE A 3 26.15 2.38 -4.70
C PHE A 3 25.46 3.31 -5.73
N GLU A 4 26.18 3.68 -6.79
CA GLU A 4 25.81 4.64 -7.82
C GLU A 4 24.90 4.05 -8.92
N ASP A 5 24.75 2.72 -8.99
CA ASP A 5 23.89 2.04 -9.98
C ASP A 5 22.43 1.85 -9.50
N PHE A 6 22.08 2.36 -8.31
CA PHE A 6 20.70 2.34 -7.83
C PHE A 6 19.92 3.51 -8.45
N ASP A 7 19.16 3.21 -9.51
CA ASP A 7 18.16 4.13 -10.03
C ASP A 7 17.02 4.23 -9.01
N PHE A 8 17.08 5.25 -8.16
CA PHE A 8 16.00 5.53 -7.22
C PHE A 8 14.75 5.90 -8.03
N PRO A 9 13.61 5.23 -7.79
CA PRO A 9 12.39 5.59 -8.48
C PRO A 9 12.10 7.07 -8.24
N LYS A 10 11.91 7.83 -9.33
CA LYS A 10 11.65 9.27 -9.27
C LYS A 10 10.53 9.54 -8.26
N PRO A 11 10.68 10.54 -7.37
CA PRO A 11 9.66 10.84 -6.38
C PRO A 11 8.32 11.10 -7.07
N LEU A 12 7.27 10.46 -6.56
CA LEU A 12 5.91 10.69 -7.03
C LEU A 12 5.50 12.07 -6.54
N LYS A 13 5.08 12.94 -7.46
CA LYS A 13 4.49 14.22 -7.09
C LYS A 13 3.28 13.99 -6.19
N ASP A 14 3.01 14.92 -5.27
CA ASP A 14 1.75 14.93 -4.54
C ASP A 14 0.55 14.87 -5.47
N GLY A 15 -0.38 13.97 -5.20
CA GLY A 15 -1.57 13.84 -6.04
C GLY A 15 -2.39 12.58 -5.84
N LYS A 16 -3.49 12.52 -6.58
CA LYS A 16 -4.34 11.34 -6.69
C LYS A 16 -3.88 10.50 -7.86
N TYR A 17 -3.55 9.25 -7.59
CA TYR A 17 -3.13 8.28 -8.59
C TYR A 17 -4.13 7.14 -8.65
N ILE A 18 -4.42 6.68 -9.86
CA ILE A 18 -5.13 5.43 -10.06
C ILE A 18 -4.09 4.32 -10.11
N ALA A 19 -4.27 3.32 -9.27
CA ALA A 19 -3.39 2.17 -9.21
C ALA A 19 -4.20 0.88 -9.30
N ARG A 20 -3.66 -0.12 -10.00
CA ARG A 20 -4.17 -1.49 -9.99
C ARG A 20 -3.49 -2.27 -8.89
N ILE A 21 -4.25 -3.02 -8.13
CA ILE A 21 -3.70 -3.99 -7.18
C ILE A 21 -3.17 -5.18 -7.97
N GLU A 22 -1.87 -5.40 -7.98
CA GLU A 22 -1.25 -6.56 -8.65
C GLU A 22 -1.17 -7.76 -7.72
N HIS A 23 -0.88 -7.52 -6.45
CA HIS A 23 -0.69 -8.57 -5.46
C HIS A 23 -0.84 -8.04 -4.03
N TRP A 24 -1.10 -8.93 -3.08
CA TRP A 24 -1.02 -8.64 -1.66
C TRP A 24 -0.35 -9.82 -0.94
N GLU A 25 0.38 -9.53 0.12
CA GLU A 25 1.04 -10.54 0.95
C GLU A 25 1.04 -10.12 2.43
N ARG A 26 1.08 -11.09 3.34
CA ARG A 26 1.43 -10.82 4.74
C ARG A 26 2.93 -10.94 4.89
N VAL A 27 3.57 -9.86 5.29
CA VAL A 27 5.02 -9.84 5.52
C VAL A 27 5.28 -9.87 7.01
N THR A 28 6.18 -10.75 7.46
CA THR A 28 6.71 -10.66 8.82
C THR A 28 7.98 -9.82 8.80
N LEU A 29 7.94 -8.68 9.48
CA LEU A 29 9.10 -7.79 9.63
C LEU A 29 10.06 -8.31 10.70
N ARG A 30 11.29 -7.81 10.68
CA ARG A 30 12.34 -8.18 11.66
C ARG A 30 11.95 -7.86 13.11
N ASP A 31 11.08 -6.89 13.31
CA ASP A 31 10.54 -6.49 14.62
C ASP A 31 9.33 -7.35 15.07
N GLY A 32 9.02 -8.43 14.34
CA GLY A 32 7.94 -9.36 14.65
C GLY A 32 6.54 -8.91 14.20
N ARG A 33 6.41 -7.71 13.63
CA ARG A 33 5.14 -7.20 13.11
C ARG A 33 4.76 -7.88 11.79
N ARG A 34 3.46 -7.96 11.50
CA ARG A 34 2.86 -8.67 10.37
C ARG A 34 1.92 -7.78 9.54
N PRO A 35 2.41 -6.67 8.95
CA PRO A 35 1.57 -5.83 8.09
C PRO A 35 1.11 -6.57 6.83
N VAL A 36 0.01 -6.08 6.25
CA VAL A 36 -0.40 -6.41 4.88
C VAL A 36 0.39 -5.51 3.94
N LYS A 37 1.14 -6.11 3.03
CA LYS A 37 1.83 -5.41 1.95
C LYS A 37 1.03 -5.54 0.68
N TRP A 38 0.76 -4.40 0.05
CA TRP A 38 0.10 -4.29 -1.25
C TRP A 38 1.11 -3.94 -2.30
N GLN A 39 1.08 -4.64 -3.42
CA GLN A 39 1.81 -4.30 -4.62
C GLN A 39 0.83 -3.63 -5.59
N LEU A 40 1.08 -2.36 -5.87
CA LEU A 40 0.22 -1.49 -6.66
C LEU A 40 0.96 -1.10 -7.93
N ARG A 41 0.33 -1.22 -9.10
CA ARG A 41 0.87 -0.68 -10.35
C ARG A 41 0.11 0.59 -10.70
N LEU A 42 0.82 1.70 -10.83
CA LEU A 42 0.20 2.95 -11.27
C LEU A 42 -0.31 2.82 -12.72
N ILE A 43 -1.45 3.44 -12.99
CA ILE A 43 -2.09 3.53 -14.30
C ILE A 43 -2.10 5.00 -14.74
N GLY A 44 -1.71 5.29 -15.98
CA GLY A 44 -1.69 6.65 -16.54
C GLY A 44 -0.28 7.21 -16.78
N ALA A 45 -0.05 8.49 -16.43
CA ALA A 45 1.21 9.19 -16.79
C ALA A 45 2.50 8.58 -16.19
N LEU A 46 2.37 7.67 -15.22
CA LEU A 46 3.46 6.93 -14.56
C LEU A 46 3.28 5.42 -14.72
N GLU A 47 2.59 4.99 -15.77
CA GLU A 47 2.28 3.60 -16.07
C GLU A 47 3.55 2.74 -16.06
N GLY A 48 3.48 1.63 -15.32
CA GLY A 48 4.62 0.73 -15.08
C GLY A 48 5.32 0.91 -13.74
N THR A 49 5.07 2.01 -13.02
CA THR A 49 5.62 2.20 -11.66
C THR A 49 4.95 1.25 -10.68
N LEU A 50 5.75 0.43 -10.00
CA LEU A 50 5.31 -0.43 -8.91
C LEU A 50 5.52 0.26 -7.56
N LEU A 51 4.46 0.30 -6.75
CA LEU A 51 4.47 0.83 -5.40
C LEU A 51 4.13 -0.25 -4.40
N ASN A 52 4.86 -0.23 -3.29
CA ASN A 52 4.57 -1.07 -2.15
C ASN A 52 3.90 -0.24 -1.06
N LYS A 53 2.67 -0.56 -0.70
CA LYS A 53 1.93 0.09 0.39
C LYS A 53 1.75 -0.88 1.55
N PHE A 54 2.05 -0.44 2.77
CA PHE A 54 1.94 -1.27 3.96
C PHE A 54 0.74 -0.83 4.81
N HIS A 55 -0.13 -1.77 5.18
CA HIS A 55 -1.22 -1.57 6.12
C HIS A 55 -0.94 -2.33 7.41
N TRP A 56 -0.81 -1.59 8.51
CA TRP A 56 -0.50 -2.13 9.83
C TRP A 56 -1.74 -2.70 10.51
N ILE A 57 -2.08 -3.95 10.20
CA ILE A 57 -3.30 -4.60 10.73
C ILE A 57 -3.15 -5.17 12.15
N ASP A 58 -1.94 -5.22 12.69
CA ASP A 58 -1.69 -5.78 14.04
C ASP A 58 -2.08 -4.83 15.17
N LYS A 59 -2.08 -3.52 14.90
CA LYS A 59 -2.52 -2.51 15.87
C LYS A 59 -4.01 -2.29 15.69
N GLU A 60 -4.75 -2.22 16.79
CA GLU A 60 -6.20 -2.00 16.78
C GLU A 60 -6.62 -0.78 15.95
N GLY A 61 -5.85 0.32 16.03
CA GLY A 61 -6.07 1.51 15.21
C GLY A 61 -5.91 1.27 13.70
N GLY A 62 -4.89 0.51 13.29
CA GLY A 62 -4.65 0.20 11.89
C GLY A 62 -5.60 -0.87 11.33
N ARG A 63 -5.99 -1.85 12.15
CA ARG A 63 -7.08 -2.79 11.83
C ARG A 63 -8.40 -2.05 11.62
N ARG A 64 -8.75 -1.11 12.50
CA ARG A 64 -9.98 -0.31 12.38
C ARG A 64 -9.99 0.54 11.12
N LEU A 65 -8.86 1.16 10.77
CA LEU A 65 -8.74 1.95 9.53
C LEU A 65 -8.91 1.07 8.30
N PHE A 66 -8.23 -0.07 8.27
CA PHE A 66 -8.30 -1.05 7.20
C PHE A 66 -9.72 -1.61 7.02
N LEU A 67 -10.42 -1.96 8.11
CA LEU A 67 -11.82 -2.39 8.06
C LEU A 67 -12.75 -1.28 7.54
N LYS A 68 -12.52 -0.01 7.92
CA LYS A 68 -13.29 1.11 7.37
C LYS A 68 -13.08 1.29 5.88
N GLU A 69 -11.86 1.08 5.38
CA GLU A 69 -11.58 1.12 3.93
C GLU A 69 -12.29 -0.03 3.20
N LEU A 70 -12.27 -1.25 3.75
CA LEU A 70 -13.03 -2.37 3.20
C LEU A 70 -14.54 -2.09 3.22
N GLN A 71 -15.07 -1.47 4.28
CA GLN A 71 -16.49 -1.10 4.35
C GLN A 71 -16.87 -0.07 3.29
N ARG A 72 -15.99 0.89 2.98
CA ARG A 72 -16.21 1.88 1.91
C ARG A 72 -16.34 1.24 0.53
N ILE A 73 -15.74 0.09 0.31
CA ILE A 73 -15.86 -0.69 -0.93
C ILE A 73 -16.92 -1.80 -0.83
N GLY A 74 -17.77 -1.78 0.20
CA GLY A 74 -18.89 -2.71 0.39
C GLY A 74 -18.53 -4.05 1.05
N LYS A 75 -17.31 -4.20 1.57
CA LYS A 75 -16.84 -5.43 2.24
C LYS A 75 -16.80 -5.26 3.75
N SER A 76 -17.36 -6.21 4.50
CA SER A 76 -17.39 -6.17 5.97
C SER A 76 -16.92 -7.49 6.59
N PRO A 77 -15.64 -7.84 6.44
CA PRO A 77 -15.13 -9.09 6.99
C PRO A 77 -15.07 -9.04 8.51
N THR A 78 -15.49 -10.13 9.15
CA THR A 78 -15.53 -10.34 10.60
C THR A 78 -14.42 -11.27 11.09
N THR A 79 -13.95 -12.18 10.22
CA THR A 79 -12.86 -13.14 10.53
C THR A 79 -11.57 -12.84 9.77
N GLY A 80 -10.44 -13.36 10.27
CA GLY A 80 -9.15 -13.25 9.56
C GLY A 80 -9.17 -13.90 8.17
N ALA A 81 -9.86 -15.04 8.03
CA ALA A 81 -10.03 -15.73 6.75
C ALA A 81 -10.91 -14.92 5.77
N GLU A 82 -11.94 -14.24 6.27
CA GLU A 82 -12.75 -13.31 5.48
C GLU A 82 -11.92 -12.14 4.96
N ILE A 83 -11.05 -11.57 5.80
CA ILE A 83 -10.14 -10.51 5.39
C ILE A 83 -9.25 -10.98 4.23
N GLU A 84 -8.63 -12.16 4.34
CA GLU A 84 -7.74 -12.68 3.29
C GLU A 84 -8.47 -12.97 1.98
N ARG A 85 -9.66 -13.56 2.05
CA ARG A 85 -10.52 -13.74 0.88
C ARG A 85 -10.89 -12.40 0.24
N ASP A 86 -11.22 -11.41 1.06
CA ASP A 86 -11.60 -10.10 0.57
C ASP A 86 -10.44 -9.36 -0.09
N LEU A 87 -9.25 -9.43 0.51
CA LEU A 87 -7.99 -8.95 -0.05
C LEU A 87 -7.67 -9.60 -1.40
N GLN A 88 -7.81 -10.93 -1.47
CA GLN A 88 -7.57 -11.67 -2.70
C GLN A 88 -8.52 -11.26 -3.81
N ALA A 89 -9.79 -11.02 -3.50
CA ALA A 89 -10.78 -10.55 -4.47
C ALA A 89 -10.53 -9.11 -4.95
N LEU A 90 -9.70 -8.33 -4.26
CA LEU A 90 -9.30 -6.98 -4.69
C LEU A 90 -8.12 -6.99 -5.66
N VAL A 91 -7.40 -8.12 -5.80
CA VAL A 91 -6.36 -8.25 -6.82
C VAL A 91 -6.95 -8.05 -8.21
N GLY A 92 -6.33 -7.20 -9.01
CA GLY A 92 -6.81 -6.75 -10.32
C GLY A 92 -7.71 -5.52 -10.26
N SER A 93 -8.23 -5.13 -9.10
CA SER A 93 -9.09 -3.95 -8.96
C SER A 93 -8.29 -2.64 -9.08
N LEU A 94 -8.95 -1.60 -9.61
CA LEU A 94 -8.43 -0.25 -9.64
C LEU A 94 -8.82 0.50 -8.35
N ILE A 95 -7.85 1.14 -7.73
CA ILE A 95 -8.03 1.96 -6.53
C ILE A 95 -7.46 3.37 -6.76
N GLU A 96 -8.10 4.37 -6.16
CA GLU A 96 -7.49 5.70 -6.02
C GLU A 96 -6.57 5.67 -4.79
N SER A 97 -5.29 5.95 -4.99
CA SER A 97 -4.32 6.15 -3.92
C SER A 97 -3.83 7.58 -3.95
N GLN A 98 -3.84 8.26 -2.79
CA GLN A 98 -3.06 9.48 -2.63
C GLN A 98 -1.62 9.08 -2.36
N SER A 99 -0.68 9.57 -3.16
CA SER A 99 0.70 9.67 -2.71
C SER A 99 0.88 11.02 -2.04
N ILE A 100 1.41 10.96 -0.83
CA ILE A 100 1.97 12.12 -0.16
C ILE A 100 3.47 11.99 -0.35
N ASP A 101 4.07 12.95 -1.04
CA ASP A 101 5.50 13.17 -1.12
C ASP A 101 5.99 13.36 0.33
N CYS A 102 6.66 12.35 0.87
CA CYS A 102 7.48 12.54 2.07
C CYS A 102 8.78 13.20 1.64
N GLY A 103 8.65 14.44 1.17
CA GLY A 103 9.70 15.25 0.59
C GLY A 103 9.70 16.65 1.18
N SER A 104 9.47 16.82 2.48
CA SER A 104 9.81 18.03 3.28
C SER A 104 9.45 17.77 4.74
N ASP A 105 10.42 17.35 5.55
CA ASP A 105 10.54 17.65 7.00
C ASP A 105 11.76 16.92 7.57
N ILE A 106 12.93 17.20 7.00
CA ILE A 106 14.16 17.23 7.79
C ILE A 106 14.65 18.66 7.68
N GLU A 107 13.96 19.57 8.36
CA GLU A 107 14.61 20.79 8.82
C GLU A 107 15.74 20.34 9.75
N GLN A 108 16.97 20.44 9.25
CA GLN A 108 18.12 20.57 10.12
C GLN A 108 17.96 21.90 10.86
N SER A 109 17.87 21.84 12.18
CA SER A 109 18.18 22.95 13.09
C SER A 109 18.74 22.36 14.38
#